data_AF-A0A1I0LV13-F1
#
_entry.id   AF-A0A1I0LV13-F1
#
_cell.length_a   1.000
_cell.length_b   1.000
_cell.length_c   1.000
_cell.angle_alpha   90.00
_cell.angle_beta   90.00
_cell.angle_gamma   90.00
#
_symmetry.space_group_name_H-M   'P 1'
#
loop_
_entity.id
_entity.type
_entity.pdbx_description
1 polymer ?
#
loop_
_entity_poly.entity_id
_entity_poly.type
_entity_poly.pdbx_seq_one_letter_code
_entity_poly.pdbx_strand_id
1 'polypeptide(L)'
;MTENTPSPFNPYAVAYARTALDAAVNNDAATVADTIRLLLAEHGMPGAYDAIFTWCAAIRAHLRVPLGTNVAVVYVNDDGETVQPPEARPAYVWANRVMQAYIAHDKPSLNAVVAEMGDDPKQVKAHLGQLVAHAAEVAWAAARRAELS
;
A
#
# COMPACT_ATOMS: atom_id res chain seq x y z
N MET A 1 -13.25 -12.02 20.28
CA MET A 1 -12.84 -11.15 19.16
C MET A 1 -11.54 -11.73 18.63
N THR A 2 -11.62 -12.61 17.64
CA THR A 2 -10.45 -13.20 17.00
C THR A 2 -9.78 -12.12 16.17
N GLU A 3 -8.58 -11.74 16.60
CA GLU A 3 -7.61 -10.98 15.83
C GLU A 3 -7.58 -11.53 14.39
N ASN A 4 -8.03 -10.71 13.42
CA ASN A 4 -7.90 -11.00 11.99
C ASN A 4 -6.45 -10.76 11.52
N THR A 5 -5.46 -11.13 12.34
CA THR A 5 -4.07 -11.18 11.89
C THR A 5 -3.95 -12.42 11.00
N PRO A 6 -3.57 -12.27 9.72
CA PRO A 6 -3.30 -13.43 8.88
C PRO A 6 -2.26 -14.33 9.54
N SER A 7 -2.42 -15.65 9.33
CA SER A 7 -1.45 -16.72 9.61
C SER A 7 -0.01 -16.24 9.37
N PRO A 8 0.99 -16.69 10.15
CA PRO A 8 2.19 -15.91 10.41
C PRO A 8 2.83 -15.42 9.11
N PHE A 9 2.99 -14.10 9.03
CA PHE A 9 3.65 -13.42 7.91
C PHE A 9 4.99 -14.10 7.60
N ASN A 10 5.32 -14.24 6.32
CA ASN A 10 6.66 -14.64 5.94
C ASN A 10 7.63 -13.52 6.32
N PRO A 11 8.57 -13.73 7.25
CA PRO A 11 9.47 -12.68 7.73
C PRO A 11 10.36 -12.11 6.62
N TYR A 12 10.68 -12.92 5.60
CA TYR A 12 11.45 -12.48 4.44
C TYR A 12 10.62 -11.57 3.53
N ALA A 13 9.35 -11.90 3.28
CA ALA A 13 8.46 -11.03 2.52
C ALA A 13 8.24 -9.67 3.21
N VAL A 14 8.12 -9.69 4.55
CA VAL A 14 8.04 -8.45 5.35
C VAL A 14 9.34 -7.64 5.26
N ALA A 15 10.50 -8.29 5.25
CA ALA A 15 11.78 -7.60 5.07
C ALA A 15 11.85 -6.91 3.70
N TYR A 16 11.50 -7.60 2.62
CA TYR A 16 11.37 -6.99 1.28
C TYR A 16 10.38 -5.82 1.27
N ALA A 17 9.23 -5.97 1.91
CA ALA A 17 8.23 -4.89 1.98
C ALA A 17 8.78 -3.64 2.68
N ARG A 18 9.54 -3.81 3.78
CA ARG A 18 10.20 -2.71 4.48
C ARG A 18 11.29 -2.07 3.63
N THR A 19 12.15 -2.86 2.99
CA THR A 19 13.17 -2.33 2.08
C THR A 19 12.57 -1.51 0.94
N ALA A 20 11.46 -1.97 0.35
CA ALA A 20 10.77 -1.22 -0.69
C ALA A 20 10.19 0.09 -0.16
N LEU A 21 9.63 0.08 1.05
CA LEU A 21 9.11 1.29 1.69
C LEU A 21 10.22 2.29 1.98
N ASP A 22 11.33 1.85 2.58
CA ASP A 22 12.48 2.69 2.88
C ASP A 22 13.07 3.30 1.60
N ALA A 23 13.21 2.50 0.53
CA ALA A 23 13.63 2.99 -0.77
C ALA A 23 12.66 4.04 -1.34
N ALA A 24 11.35 3.79 -1.27
CA ALA A 24 10.33 4.72 -1.75
C ALA A 24 10.36 6.05 -0.96
N VAL A 25 10.53 6.02 0.36
CA VAL A 25 10.70 7.22 1.20
C VAL A 25 11.93 8.03 0.79
N ASN A 26 13.00 7.35 0.36
CA ASN A 26 14.24 7.98 -0.11
C ASN A 26 14.22 8.31 -1.62
N ASN A 27 13.07 8.23 -2.30
CA ASN A 27 12.92 8.44 -3.75
C ASN A 27 13.80 7.53 -4.63
N ASP A 28 14.15 6.33 -4.14
CA ASP A 28 14.92 5.34 -4.89
C ASP A 28 14.01 4.37 -5.65
N ALA A 29 13.51 4.83 -6.79
CA ALA A 29 12.60 4.06 -7.64
C ALA A 29 13.25 2.76 -8.19
N ALA A 30 14.57 2.74 -8.37
CA ALA A 30 15.28 1.56 -8.87
C ALA A 30 15.25 0.45 -7.82
N THR A 31 15.60 0.77 -6.57
CA THR A 31 15.54 -0.19 -5.47
C THR A 31 14.11 -0.64 -5.20
N VAL A 32 13.11 0.23 -5.29
CA VAL A 32 11.68 -0.17 -5.19
C VAL A 32 11.34 -1.24 -6.24
N ALA A 33 11.67 -0.97 -7.51
CA ALA A 33 11.36 -1.88 -8.61
C ALA A 33 12.06 -3.24 -8.47
N ASP A 34 13.34 -3.23 -8.09
CA ASP A 34 14.11 -4.46 -7.87
C ASP A 34 13.63 -5.25 -6.65
N THR A 35 13.28 -4.57 -5.56
CA THR A 35 12.77 -5.21 -4.35
C THR A 35 11.41 -5.87 -4.59
N ILE A 36 10.50 -5.20 -5.30
CA ILE A 36 9.21 -5.79 -5.70
C ILE A 36 9.43 -6.98 -6.65
N ARG A 37 10.38 -6.88 -7.59
CA ARG A 37 10.71 -7.98 -8.49
C ARG A 37 11.23 -9.20 -7.72
N LEU A 38 12.13 -9.01 -6.75
CA LEU A 38 12.68 -10.08 -5.93
C LEU A 38 11.61 -10.71 -5.04
N LEU A 39 10.80 -9.90 -4.36
CA LEU A 39 9.65 -10.34 -3.56
C LEU A 39 8.75 -11.29 -4.36
N LEU A 40 8.35 -10.88 -5.57
CA LEU A 40 7.48 -11.70 -6.42
C LEU A 40 8.17 -12.97 -6.92
N ALA A 41 9.47 -12.90 -7.24
CA ALA A 41 10.23 -14.05 -7.71
C ALA A 41 10.43 -15.11 -6.61
N GLU A 42 10.64 -14.69 -5.36
CA GLU A 42 10.98 -15.60 -4.25
C GLU A 42 9.76 -16.06 -3.46
N HIS A 43 8.71 -15.25 -3.40
CA HIS A 43 7.55 -15.50 -2.52
C HIS A 43 6.20 -15.46 -3.24
N GLY A 44 6.19 -15.10 -4.53
CA GLY A 44 4.98 -15.03 -5.34
C GLY A 44 3.89 -14.14 -4.75
N MET A 45 2.64 -14.49 -5.04
CA MET A 45 1.46 -13.78 -4.53
C MET A 45 1.33 -13.83 -2.99
N PRO A 46 1.62 -14.94 -2.29
CA PRO A 46 1.67 -14.93 -0.82
C PRO A 46 2.55 -13.82 -0.24
N GLY A 47 3.76 -13.64 -0.78
CA GLY A 47 4.63 -12.54 -0.36
C GLY A 47 4.09 -11.15 -0.72
N ALA A 48 3.40 -11.02 -1.85
CA ALA A 48 2.74 -9.77 -2.22
C ALA A 48 1.63 -9.39 -1.22
N TYR A 49 0.84 -10.36 -0.73
CA TYR A 49 -0.15 -10.13 0.31
C TYR A 49 0.50 -9.62 1.60
N ASP A 50 1.57 -10.27 2.05
CA ASP A 50 2.32 -9.87 3.25
C ASP A 50 2.86 -8.43 3.13
N ALA A 51 3.34 -8.05 1.95
CA ALA A 51 3.79 -6.69 1.66
C ALA A 51 2.64 -5.68 1.69
N ILE A 52 1.50 -5.99 1.06
CA ILE A 52 0.29 -5.17 1.10
C ILE A 52 -0.14 -4.88 2.54
N PHE A 53 -0.21 -5.92 3.39
CA PHE A 53 -0.55 -5.76 4.80
C PHE A 53 0.47 -4.88 5.55
N THR A 54 1.75 -5.08 5.27
CA THR A 54 2.85 -4.28 5.87
C THR A 54 2.70 -2.79 5.54
N TRP A 55 2.50 -2.45 4.27
CA TRP A 55 2.35 -1.06 3.84
C TRP A 55 1.06 -0.42 4.34
N CYS A 56 -0.07 -1.16 4.33
CA CYS A 56 -1.33 -0.65 4.88
C CYS A 56 -1.22 -0.41 6.40
N ALA A 57 -0.52 -1.28 7.13
CA ALA A 57 -0.26 -1.08 8.56
C ALA A 57 0.59 0.17 8.82
N ALA A 58 1.62 0.42 7.99
CA ALA A 58 2.44 1.62 8.06
C ALA A 58 1.59 2.89 7.82
N ILE A 59 0.80 2.91 6.75
CA ILE A 59 -0.13 4.03 6.45
C ILE A 59 -1.04 4.30 7.65
N ARG A 60 -1.74 3.28 8.15
CA ARG A 60 -2.66 3.41 9.29
C ARG A 60 -1.96 3.98 10.52
N ALA A 61 -0.76 3.48 10.83
CA ALA A 61 0.03 3.94 11.96
C ALA A 61 0.40 5.43 11.84
N HIS A 62 0.81 5.87 10.65
CA HIS A 62 1.13 7.27 10.38
C HIS A 62 -0.09 8.20 10.40
N LEU A 63 -1.24 7.73 9.89
CA LEU A 63 -2.51 8.47 9.96
C LEU A 63 -3.10 8.50 11.38
N ARG A 64 -2.62 7.65 12.30
CA ARG A 64 -3.12 7.51 13.68
C ARG A 64 -4.62 7.22 13.75
N VAL A 65 -5.13 6.44 12.80
CA VAL A 65 -6.55 6.06 12.74
C VAL A 65 -6.80 4.67 13.34
N PRO A 66 -7.88 4.47 14.12
CA PRO A 66 -8.30 3.14 14.56
C PRO A 66 -8.72 2.25 13.41
N LEU A 67 -8.57 0.92 13.58
CA LEU A 67 -9.24 -0.04 12.71
C LEU A 67 -10.76 0.05 12.88
N GLY A 68 -11.52 -0.21 11.81
CA GLY A 68 -12.96 -0.01 11.74
C GLY A 68 -13.38 1.41 11.35
N THR A 69 -12.42 2.29 11.03
CA THR A 69 -12.70 3.66 10.60
C THR A 69 -12.93 3.71 9.08
N ASN A 70 -14.01 4.34 8.65
CA ASN A 70 -14.23 4.64 7.24
C ASN A 70 -13.44 5.89 6.85
N VAL A 71 -12.43 5.72 5.98
CA VAL A 71 -11.61 6.83 5.48
C VAL A 71 -12.11 7.25 4.11
N ALA A 72 -12.42 8.53 3.95
CA ALA A 72 -12.71 9.11 2.64
C ALA A 72 -11.39 9.51 1.95
N VAL A 73 -11.26 9.19 0.67
CA VAL A 73 -10.12 9.56 -0.16
C VAL A 73 -10.60 10.57 -1.19
N VAL A 74 -9.81 11.62 -1.37
CA VAL A 74 -9.99 12.62 -2.43
C VAL A 74 -8.81 12.49 -3.38
N TYR A 75 -9.09 12.42 -4.68
CA TYR A 75 -8.06 12.41 -5.72
C TYR A 75 -7.83 13.83 -6.19
N VAL A 76 -6.57 14.22 -6.31
CA VAL A 76 -6.18 15.53 -6.85
C VAL A 76 -5.26 15.34 -8.05
N ASN A 77 -5.41 16.18 -9.08
CA ASN A 77 -4.47 16.22 -10.20
C ASN A 77 -3.22 17.06 -9.86
N ASP A 78 -2.29 17.17 -10.80
CA ASP A 78 -1.05 17.95 -10.63
C ASP A 78 -1.31 19.44 -10.42
N ASP A 79 -2.46 19.94 -10.90
CA ASP A 79 -2.93 21.32 -10.73
C ASP A 79 -3.63 21.54 -9.36
N GLY A 80 -3.78 20.48 -8.55
CA GLY A 80 -4.42 20.53 -7.23
C GLY A 80 -5.95 20.48 -7.26
N GLU A 81 -6.57 20.24 -8.40
CA GLU A 81 -8.02 20.13 -8.56
C GLU A 81 -8.50 18.73 -8.17
N THR A 82 -9.69 18.66 -7.55
CA THR A 82 -10.31 17.37 -7.23
C THR A 82 -10.80 16.67 -8.50
N VAL A 83 -10.37 15.44 -8.71
CA VAL A 83 -10.77 14.62 -9.87
C VAL A 83 -11.62 13.42 -9.45
N GLN A 84 -12.43 12.94 -10.39
CA GLN A 84 -13.25 11.74 -10.15
C GLN A 84 -12.40 10.46 -10.33
N PRO A 85 -12.74 9.35 -9.65
CA PRO A 85 -11.99 8.10 -9.77
C PRO A 85 -11.71 7.60 -11.21
N PRO A 86 -12.62 7.76 -12.21
CA PRO A 86 -12.34 7.36 -13.59
C PRO A 86 -11.21 8.14 -14.27
N GLU A 87 -10.91 9.35 -13.79
CA GLU A 87 -9.86 10.22 -14.32
C GLU A 87 -8.52 9.96 -13.62
N ALA A 88 -8.55 9.32 -12.44
CA ALA A 88 -7.36 8.91 -11.71
C ALA A 88 -6.74 7.66 -12.33
N ARG A 89 -5.41 7.52 -12.20
CA ARG A 89 -4.68 6.34 -12.68
C ARG A 89 -5.21 5.08 -11.97
N PRO A 90 -5.52 3.96 -12.68
CA PRO A 90 -6.14 2.78 -12.08
C PRO A 90 -5.38 2.19 -10.89
N ALA A 91 -4.05 2.17 -10.94
CA ALA A 91 -3.23 1.68 -9.83
C ALA A 91 -3.38 2.54 -8.56
N TYR A 92 -3.60 3.86 -8.70
CA TYR A 92 -3.84 4.77 -7.58
C TYR A 92 -5.20 4.50 -6.95
N VAL A 93 -6.23 4.32 -7.79
CA VAL A 93 -7.58 3.98 -7.32
C VAL A 93 -7.55 2.66 -6.55
N TRP A 94 -6.85 1.66 -7.10
CA TRP A 94 -6.67 0.36 -6.44
C TRP A 94 -5.96 0.49 -5.08
N ALA A 95 -4.82 1.17 -5.01
CA ALA A 95 -4.05 1.31 -3.77
C ALA A 95 -4.88 1.97 -2.66
N ASN A 96 -5.66 2.99 -3.01
CA ASN A 96 -6.57 3.65 -2.10
C ASN A 96 -7.71 2.74 -1.62
N ARG A 97 -8.31 1.96 -2.52
CA ARG A 97 -9.36 0.99 -2.15
C ARG A 97 -8.83 -0.10 -1.22
N VAL A 98 -7.60 -0.59 -1.45
CA VAL A 98 -6.92 -1.54 -0.56
C VAL A 98 -6.74 -0.93 0.82
N MET A 99 -6.19 0.28 0.90
CA MET A 99 -5.99 1.00 2.15
C MET A 99 -7.32 1.22 2.89
N GLN A 100 -8.35 1.70 2.20
CA GLN A 100 -9.67 1.95 2.78
C GLN A 100 -10.28 0.66 3.35
N ALA A 101 -10.27 -0.43 2.59
CA ALA A 101 -10.78 -1.72 3.05
C ALA A 101 -10.00 -2.26 4.25
N TYR A 102 -8.67 -2.11 4.25
CA TYR A 102 -7.82 -2.49 5.37
C TYR A 102 -8.15 -1.68 6.63
N ILE A 103 -8.24 -0.35 6.54
CA ILE A 103 -8.52 0.52 7.70
C ILE A 103 -9.95 0.33 8.20
N ALA A 104 -10.92 0.16 7.31
CA ALA A 104 -12.30 -0.17 7.66
C ALA A 104 -12.43 -1.57 8.28
N HIS A 105 -11.36 -2.38 8.22
CA HIS A 105 -11.35 -3.76 8.69
C HIS A 105 -12.40 -4.64 7.99
N ASP A 106 -12.67 -4.33 6.71
CA ASP A 106 -13.61 -5.02 5.84
C ASP A 106 -12.87 -6.08 5.01
N LYS A 107 -12.79 -7.28 5.57
CA LYS A 107 -12.10 -8.42 4.95
C LYS A 107 -12.69 -8.83 3.59
N PRO A 108 -14.03 -8.94 3.41
CA PRO A 108 -14.62 -9.18 2.10
C PRO A 108 -14.19 -8.17 1.03
N SER A 109 -14.28 -6.87 1.33
CA SER A 109 -13.88 -5.82 0.38
C SER A 109 -12.38 -5.85 0.11
N LEU A 110 -11.56 -6.07 1.14
CA LEU A 110 -10.11 -6.17 0.98
C LEU A 110 -9.74 -7.33 0.04
N ASN A 111 -10.32 -8.51 0.25
CA ASN A 111 -10.08 -9.67 -0.59
C ASN A 111 -10.52 -9.42 -2.04
N ALA A 112 -11.68 -8.79 -2.24
CA ALA A 112 -12.18 -8.47 -3.57
C ALA A 112 -11.25 -7.50 -4.30
N VAL A 113 -10.81 -6.42 -3.65
CA VAL A 113 -9.91 -5.43 -4.26
C VAL A 113 -8.55 -6.04 -4.57
N VAL A 114 -7.95 -6.83 -3.66
CA VAL A 114 -6.64 -7.42 -3.94
C VAL A 114 -6.73 -8.47 -5.07
N ALA A 115 -7.86 -9.17 -5.21
CA ALA A 115 -8.07 -10.08 -6.34
C ALA A 115 -8.08 -9.38 -7.71
N GLU A 116 -8.44 -8.09 -7.79
CA GLU A 116 -8.39 -7.29 -9.02
C GLU A 116 -6.97 -7.10 -9.57
N MET A 117 -5.94 -7.33 -8.73
CA MET A 117 -4.54 -7.26 -9.15
C MET A 117 -4.19 -8.27 -10.24
N GLY A 118 -4.97 -9.37 -10.33
CA GLY A 118 -4.78 -10.42 -11.32
C GLY A 118 -3.47 -11.18 -11.16
N ASP A 119 -3.07 -11.86 -12.23
CA ASP A 119 -1.85 -12.67 -12.32
C ASP A 119 -0.83 -12.13 -13.33
N ASP A 120 -1.18 -11.09 -14.11
CA ASP A 120 -0.23 -10.42 -15.01
C ASP A 120 0.90 -9.74 -14.21
N PRO A 121 2.17 -10.16 -14.38
CA PRO A 121 3.29 -9.61 -13.63
C PRO A 121 3.47 -8.09 -13.80
N LYS A 122 3.09 -7.52 -14.95
CA LYS A 122 3.19 -6.06 -15.15
C LYS A 122 2.14 -5.32 -14.32
N GLN A 123 0.89 -5.79 -14.37
CA GLN A 123 -0.20 -5.26 -13.57
C GLN A 123 0.08 -5.38 -12.06
N VAL A 124 0.51 -6.57 -11.59
CA VAL A 124 0.88 -6.80 -10.18
C VAL A 124 1.95 -5.80 -9.72
N LYS A 125 3.03 -5.65 -10.49
CA LYS A 125 4.10 -4.69 -10.16
C LYS A 125 3.61 -3.25 -10.12
N ALA A 126 2.74 -2.85 -11.04
CA ALA A 126 2.18 -1.50 -11.07
C ALA A 126 1.33 -1.23 -9.82
N HIS A 127 0.48 -2.17 -9.42
CA HIS A 127 -0.33 -2.06 -8.20
C HIS A 127 0.53 -2.00 -6.94
N LEU A 128 1.47 -2.92 -6.77
CA LEU A 128 2.37 -2.94 -5.61
C LEU A 128 3.24 -1.68 -5.56
N GLY A 129 3.79 -1.25 -6.69
CA GLY A 129 4.57 -0.02 -6.81
C GLY A 129 3.77 1.21 -6.38
N GLN A 130 2.50 1.27 -6.75
CA GLN A 130 1.65 2.40 -6.38
C GLN A 130 1.29 2.40 -4.89
N LEU A 131 1.06 1.23 -4.29
CA LEU A 131 0.75 1.14 -2.87
C LEU A 131 1.95 1.50 -2.00
N VAL A 132 3.16 1.05 -2.35
CA VAL A 132 4.37 1.43 -1.61
C VAL A 132 4.71 2.91 -1.78
N ALA A 133 4.51 3.48 -2.97
CA ALA A 133 4.65 4.92 -3.18
C ALA A 133 3.69 5.72 -2.28
N HIS A 134 2.43 5.29 -2.19
CA HIS A 134 1.46 5.95 -1.32
C HIS A 134 1.82 5.82 0.16
N ALA A 135 2.32 4.66 0.60
CA ALA A 135 2.82 4.48 1.96
C ALA A 135 4.00 5.41 2.28
N ALA A 136 4.91 5.61 1.32
CA ALA A 136 6.03 6.53 1.45
C ALA A 136 5.58 8.00 1.51
N GLU A 137 4.63 8.43 0.68
CA GLU A 137 4.05 9.78 0.73
C GLU A 137 3.45 10.10 2.11
N VAL A 138 2.69 9.15 2.67
CA VAL A 138 2.08 9.29 3.99
C VAL A 138 3.16 9.36 5.09
N ALA A 139 4.19 8.52 5.00
CA ALA A 139 5.30 8.54 5.94
C ALA A 139 6.08 9.87 5.89
N TRP A 140 6.36 10.37 4.69
CA TRP A 140 7.05 11.66 4.49
C TRP A 140 6.21 12.83 5.02
N ALA A 141 4.91 12.87 4.72
CA ALA A 141 4.02 13.89 5.24
C ALA A 141 3.95 13.88 6.78
N ALA A 142 4.00 12.70 7.41
CA ALA A 142 4.04 12.57 8.86
C ALA A 142 5.36 13.08 9.46
N ALA A 143 6.51 12.76 8.85
CA ALA A 143 7.82 13.23 9.30
C ALA A 143 7.91 14.76 9.23
N ARG A 144 7.50 15.35 8.11
CA ARG A 144 7.51 16.81 7.91
C ARG A 144 6.62 17.56 8.92
N ARG A 145 5.49 16.97 9.33
CA ARG A 145 4.64 17.55 10.39
C ARG A 145 5.34 17.56 11.76
N ALA A 146 6.14 16.54 12.06
CA ALA A 146 6.86 16.45 13.33
C ALA A 146 8.04 17.44 13.41
N GLU A 147 8.68 17.77 12.29
CA GLU A 147 9.72 18.80 12.23
C GLU A 147 9.20 20.23 12.45
N LEU A 148 7.90 20.45 12.20
CA LEU A 148 7.25 21.76 12.30
C LEU A 148 6.52 21.99 13.63
N SER A 149 6.47 20.99 14.51
CA SER A 149 5.79 21.03 15.83
C SER A 149 6.78 21.19 16.98
#